data_AF-A0A6P6XAA4-F1
#
_entry.id   AF-A0A6P6XAA4-F1
#
_cell.length_a   1.000
_cell.length_b   1.000
_cell.length_c   1.000
_cell.angle_alpha   90.00
_cell.angle_beta   90.00
_cell.angle_gamma   90.00
#
_symmetry.space_group_name_H-M   'P 1'
#
loop_
_entity.id
_entity.type
_entity.pdbx_description
1 polymer ?
#
loop_
_entity_poly.entity_id
_entity_poly.type
_entity_poly.pdbx_seq_one_letter_code
_entity_poly.pdbx_strand_id
1 'polypeptide(L)'
;MFGHKKSPLHRNARHTSVDSRISGSNPFDSDGESDNKQALTTSRRTSSEPSLVTQNTSTNPFDDEEVKGTSLSSYTSNHSARNKYKNDFRDSGGLENQTVQELENYSVYRAEETTKAVNGCLKIAEEMREDATKTLVTLHQQGEQITRTHHTAADIDHDLSRGEKLLGSLGGMFSKTWKPKKTRPITGPIITRDDAVYRKGSHLEQREKLGLTSAPQGRSNSRAPPAEPTTALQKVEVEKVKQDDALSDLSNILGELKEMAVDMGSEIERQNKGLDNLETDVEELNFRVKGAAQRGRRLLGK
;
A
#
# COMPACT_ATOMS: atom_id res chain seq x y z
N MET A 1 17.55 15.44 -64.81
CA MET A 1 18.93 15.16 -65.28
C MET A 1 19.59 14.17 -64.32
N PHE A 2 20.41 13.30 -64.90
CA PHE A 2 20.91 12.02 -64.38
C PHE A 2 21.88 12.12 -63.20
N GLY A 3 21.94 11.00 -62.44
CA GLY A 3 23.20 10.42 -61.94
C GLY A 3 23.54 10.70 -60.47
N HIS A 4 24.26 9.86 -59.72
CA HIS A 4 24.81 8.52 -59.92
C HIS A 4 25.14 7.94 -58.52
N LYS A 5 25.17 6.61 -58.44
CA LYS A 5 25.65 5.79 -57.32
C LYS A 5 27.10 6.12 -56.90
N LYS A 6 27.47 5.87 -55.64
CA LYS A 6 28.64 5.06 -55.20
C LYS A 6 28.86 5.09 -53.67
N SER A 7 29.02 3.90 -53.09
CA SER A 7 29.70 3.65 -51.80
C SER A 7 31.22 3.84 -51.93
N PRO A 8 31.95 3.87 -50.80
CA PRO A 8 33.04 2.89 -50.66
C PRO A 8 33.21 2.28 -49.26
N LEU A 9 33.68 1.03 -49.25
CA LEU A 9 34.22 0.26 -48.11
C LEU A 9 35.62 0.75 -47.68
N HIS A 10 35.92 0.64 -46.38
CA HIS A 10 37.25 0.44 -45.76
C HIS A 10 37.03 0.05 -44.29
N ARG A 11 37.86 -0.69 -43.55
CA ARG A 11 38.81 -1.81 -43.75
C ARG A 11 39.19 -2.25 -42.33
N ASN A 12 39.06 -3.54 -42.07
CA ASN A 12 39.63 -4.42 -41.02
C ASN A 12 40.69 -3.86 -40.03
N ALA A 13 40.59 -4.26 -38.76
CA ALA A 13 41.72 -4.67 -37.91
C ALA A 13 41.29 -5.70 -36.84
N ARG A 14 42.11 -6.74 -36.66
CA ARG A 14 41.92 -7.97 -35.84
C ARG A 14 42.61 -7.87 -34.46
N HIS A 15 42.44 -8.98 -33.70
CA HIS A 15 43.20 -9.54 -32.56
C HIS A 15 42.42 -9.40 -31.23
N THR A 16 42.17 -10.45 -30.43
CA THR A 16 43.03 -11.58 -30.00
C THR A 16 42.24 -12.85 -29.59
N SER A 17 42.95 -13.98 -29.64
CA SER A 17 42.62 -15.35 -29.18
C SER A 17 42.68 -15.49 -27.65
N VAL A 18 41.88 -16.39 -27.02
CA VAL A 18 42.30 -17.52 -26.17
C VAL A 18 41.13 -18.52 -26.03
N ASP A 19 41.45 -19.82 -26.12
CA ASP A 19 40.59 -21.01 -26.02
C ASP A 19 40.60 -21.57 -24.58
N SER A 20 39.47 -22.08 -24.04
CA SER A 20 39.40 -23.15 -23.03
C SER A 20 37.96 -23.53 -22.66
N ARG A 21 37.66 -24.83 -22.72
CA ARG A 21 36.42 -25.52 -22.33
C ARG A 21 36.25 -25.58 -20.80
N ILE A 22 35.00 -25.63 -20.29
CA ILE A 22 34.48 -26.52 -19.22
C ILE A 22 32.96 -26.27 -19.02
N SER A 23 32.27 -27.36 -18.66
CA SER A 23 30.85 -27.63 -18.35
C SER A 23 30.01 -26.55 -17.65
N GLY A 24 28.69 -26.56 -17.95
CA GLY A 24 27.62 -25.99 -17.13
C GLY A 24 26.26 -26.54 -17.56
N SER A 25 25.62 -27.30 -16.68
CA SER A 25 24.41 -28.11 -16.84
C SER A 25 23.09 -27.34 -16.82
N ASN A 26 22.07 -27.87 -17.51
CA ASN A 26 20.67 -27.43 -17.46
C ASN A 26 20.01 -27.75 -16.09
N PRO A 27 19.07 -26.93 -15.58
CA PRO A 27 18.52 -27.04 -14.23
C PRO A 27 17.15 -27.75 -14.14
N PHE A 28 16.73 -28.53 -15.13
CA PHE A 28 15.39 -29.16 -15.19
C PHE A 28 15.43 -30.66 -15.48
N ASP A 29 16.30 -31.40 -14.80
CA ASP A 29 16.28 -32.86 -14.91
C ASP A 29 16.69 -33.54 -13.60
N SER A 30 15.71 -34.08 -12.88
CA SER A 30 15.88 -35.21 -11.96
C SER A 30 14.50 -35.79 -11.63
N ASP A 31 14.10 -36.75 -12.45
CA ASP A 31 13.17 -37.80 -12.11
C ASP A 31 13.69 -38.64 -10.95
N GLY A 32 12.78 -39.05 -10.06
CA GLY A 32 13.03 -39.97 -8.96
C GLY A 32 11.75 -40.71 -8.60
N GLU A 33 11.43 -41.75 -9.37
CA GLU A 33 10.41 -42.76 -9.06
C GLU A 33 10.80 -43.58 -7.83
N SER A 34 9.87 -43.76 -6.89
CA SER A 34 9.77 -45.01 -6.12
C SER A 34 8.34 -45.22 -5.59
N ASP A 35 7.68 -46.22 -6.16
CA ASP A 35 6.40 -46.77 -5.71
C ASP A 35 6.59 -47.66 -4.48
N ASN A 36 5.76 -47.48 -3.45
CA ASN A 36 5.08 -48.60 -2.80
C ASN A 36 3.93 -48.15 -1.88
N LYS A 37 2.78 -48.81 -2.05
CA LYS A 37 1.49 -48.61 -1.38
C LYS A 37 1.49 -49.18 0.05
N GLN A 38 0.79 -48.53 0.99
CA GLN A 38 -0.33 -49.12 1.75
C GLN A 38 -1.05 -48.12 2.70
N ALA A 39 -2.35 -47.98 2.42
CA ALA A 39 -3.56 -47.69 3.20
C ALA A 39 -3.57 -47.21 4.68
N LEU A 40 -4.55 -46.33 4.91
CA LEU A 40 -5.37 -46.07 6.12
C LEU A 40 -4.80 -45.16 7.22
N THR A 41 -5.35 -43.94 7.35
CA THR A 41 -6.24 -43.54 8.47
C THR A 41 -6.85 -42.14 8.25
N THR A 42 -8.07 -42.00 8.76
CA THR A 42 -9.01 -40.86 8.75
C THR A 42 -8.66 -39.73 9.72
N SER A 43 -9.26 -38.55 9.47
CA SER A 43 -9.47 -37.37 10.36
C SER A 43 -8.31 -36.40 10.62
N ARG A 44 -8.43 -35.16 10.14
CA ARG A 44 -8.73 -33.98 11.00
C ARG A 44 -8.95 -32.68 10.20
N ARG A 45 -10.06 -32.02 10.52
CA ARG A 45 -10.30 -30.57 10.31
C ARG A 45 -9.38 -29.78 11.25
N THR A 46 -9.08 -28.55 10.84
CA THR A 46 -8.83 -27.33 11.65
C THR A 46 -8.57 -27.54 13.15
N SER A 47 -7.35 -27.32 13.62
CA SER A 47 -7.06 -26.81 14.99
C SER A 47 -5.55 -26.79 15.23
N SER A 48 -4.98 -25.60 15.38
CA SER A 48 -3.87 -25.39 16.32
C SER A 48 -4.46 -24.67 17.54
N GLU A 49 -4.37 -25.32 18.69
CA GLU A 49 -4.89 -24.87 19.99
C GLU A 49 -4.04 -23.76 20.61
N PRO A 50 -4.62 -23.01 21.56
CA PRO A 50 -4.07 -21.79 22.12
C PRO A 50 -3.11 -22.07 23.26
N SER A 51 -2.00 -21.32 23.31
CA SER A 51 -1.19 -21.21 24.52
C SER A 51 -1.92 -20.31 25.51
N LEU A 52 -2.40 -20.90 26.61
CA LEU A 52 -2.87 -20.19 27.79
C LEU A 52 -1.69 -19.47 28.45
N VAL A 53 -1.64 -18.15 28.31
CA VAL A 53 -0.93 -17.27 29.25
C VAL A 53 -1.95 -16.29 29.81
N THR A 54 -2.58 -16.68 30.91
CA THR A 54 -3.17 -15.73 31.84
C THR A 54 -2.06 -15.18 32.72
N GLN A 55 -1.70 -13.91 32.55
CA GLN A 55 -1.70 -12.93 33.62
C GLN A 55 -1.64 -11.51 33.05
N ASN A 56 -2.69 -10.75 33.34
CA ASN A 56 -2.83 -9.33 33.09
C ASN A 56 -1.68 -8.55 33.74
N THR A 57 -0.94 -7.79 32.95
CA THR A 57 -0.58 -6.41 33.30
C THR A 57 -0.69 -5.59 32.01
N SER A 58 -1.51 -4.55 32.07
CA SER A 58 -1.75 -3.60 30.98
C SER A 58 -0.49 -2.75 30.80
N THR A 59 0.46 -3.21 30.00
CA THR A 59 1.59 -2.38 29.59
C THR A 59 1.09 -1.41 28.52
N ASN A 60 1.06 -0.13 28.88
CA ASN A 60 0.66 0.95 27.98
C ASN A 60 1.67 1.01 26.82
N PRO A 61 1.25 0.96 25.55
CA PRO A 61 2.15 0.92 24.38
C PRO A 61 2.92 2.25 24.13
N PHE A 62 2.85 3.19 25.07
CA PHE A 62 3.50 4.50 25.01
C PHE A 62 4.68 4.63 25.98
N ASP A 63 5.02 3.56 26.71
CA ASP A 63 6.09 3.53 27.69
C ASP A 63 7.35 2.93 27.05
N ASP A 64 8.04 3.69 26.18
CA ASP A 64 9.51 3.61 26.01
C ASP A 64 10.06 4.67 25.03
N GLU A 65 11.00 5.50 25.54
CA GLU A 65 12.36 5.72 25.00
C GLU A 65 13.08 6.77 25.88
N GLU A 66 14.12 6.32 26.59
CA GLU A 66 14.81 7.02 27.67
C GLU A 66 15.98 7.87 27.14
N VAL A 67 15.91 9.20 27.28
CA VAL A 67 17.06 10.09 26.98
C VAL A 67 18.05 10.02 28.14
N LYS A 68 19.12 9.26 27.93
CA LYS A 68 20.25 9.11 28.85
C LYS A 68 21.04 10.42 28.95
N GLY A 69 20.81 11.16 30.04
CA GLY A 69 21.76 12.15 30.54
C GLY A 69 21.08 13.36 31.16
N THR A 70 20.90 13.35 32.49
CA THR A 70 21.32 14.37 33.47
C THR A 70 20.67 14.09 34.84
N SER A 71 21.49 14.14 35.91
CA SER A 71 21.14 14.17 37.35
C SER A 71 20.44 12.94 37.98
N LEU A 72 21.28 12.02 38.46
CA LEU A 72 20.94 10.70 38.98
C LEU A 72 20.27 10.67 40.39
N SER A 73 19.72 11.76 40.93
CA SER A 73 19.22 11.78 42.33
C SER A 73 17.81 12.36 42.50
N SER A 74 17.42 13.30 41.66
CA SER A 74 16.07 13.91 41.66
C SER A 74 15.04 13.12 40.84
N TYR A 75 15.50 12.28 39.91
CA TYR A 75 14.63 11.46 39.06
C TYR A 75 14.19 10.15 39.73
N THR A 76 15.06 9.51 40.55
CA THR A 76 14.72 8.28 41.30
C THR A 76 13.67 8.51 42.39
N SER A 77 13.73 9.68 43.03
CA SER A 77 12.78 10.13 44.05
C SER A 77 11.41 10.49 43.45
N ASN A 78 11.38 11.08 42.25
CA ASN A 78 10.14 11.35 41.51
C ASN A 78 9.50 10.09 40.90
N HIS A 79 10.29 9.10 40.46
CA HIS A 79 9.77 7.86 39.89
C HIS A 79 8.98 7.02 40.91
N SER A 80 9.52 6.93 42.13
CA SER A 80 8.86 6.23 43.23
C SER A 80 7.57 6.93 43.69
N ALA A 81 7.51 8.26 43.61
CA ALA A 81 6.29 9.02 43.87
C ALA A 81 5.25 8.85 42.75
N ARG A 82 5.65 8.89 41.48
CA ARG A 82 4.74 8.68 40.33
C ARG A 82 4.13 7.29 40.29
N ASN A 83 4.87 6.26 40.70
CA ASN A 83 4.34 4.90 40.76
C ASN A 83 3.17 4.76 41.75
N LYS A 84 3.11 5.58 42.81
CA LYS A 84 1.96 5.57 43.75
C LYS A 84 0.68 6.06 43.10
N TYR A 85 0.80 6.94 42.11
CA TYR A 85 -0.32 7.52 41.38
C TYR A 85 -0.86 6.62 40.27
N LYS A 86 -0.09 5.60 39.82
CA LYS A 86 -0.52 4.67 38.76
C LYS A 86 -1.78 3.87 39.14
N ASN A 87 -1.95 3.56 40.43
CA ASN A 87 -3.06 2.75 40.94
C ASN A 87 -4.21 3.59 41.53
N ASP A 88 -4.27 4.89 41.24
CA ASP A 88 -5.31 5.82 41.74
C ASP A 88 -5.53 5.71 43.27
N PHE A 89 -4.43 5.57 44.02
CA PHE A 89 -4.43 5.43 45.49
C PHE A 89 -5.21 4.24 46.06
N ARG A 90 -5.52 3.21 45.26
CA ARG A 90 -6.19 1.98 45.75
C ARG A 90 -5.47 1.35 46.92
N ASP A 91 -4.13 1.34 46.88
CA ASP A 91 -3.28 0.77 47.93
C ASP A 91 -3.18 1.66 49.17
N SER A 92 -3.65 2.91 49.08
CA SER A 92 -3.59 3.94 50.14
C SER A 92 -4.96 4.34 50.67
N GLY A 93 -5.99 3.51 50.43
CA GLY A 93 -7.34 3.72 50.95
C GLY A 93 -8.21 4.66 50.12
N GLY A 94 -7.85 4.96 48.88
CA GLY A 94 -8.64 5.83 48.00
C GLY A 94 -8.26 7.31 48.09
N LEU A 95 -8.92 8.11 47.26
CA LEU A 95 -8.60 9.52 47.02
C LEU A 95 -8.94 10.39 48.24
N GLU A 96 -10.02 10.03 48.95
CA GLU A 96 -10.54 10.69 50.15
C GLU A 96 -9.62 10.60 51.37
N ASN A 97 -8.69 9.64 51.38
CA ASN A 97 -7.74 9.42 52.46
C ASN A 97 -6.37 10.07 52.19
N GLN A 98 -6.26 10.88 51.13
CA GLN A 98 -5.03 11.58 50.75
C GLN A 98 -5.00 13.03 51.24
N THR A 99 -3.79 13.57 51.37
CA THR A 99 -3.60 14.98 51.70
C THR A 99 -3.84 15.86 50.47
N VAL A 100 -4.19 17.12 50.67
CA VAL A 100 -4.40 18.09 49.58
C VAL A 100 -3.17 18.18 48.66
N GLN A 101 -1.97 18.20 49.24
CA GLN A 101 -0.71 18.23 48.47
C GLN A 101 -0.54 16.99 47.58
N GLU A 102 -0.95 15.82 48.08
CA GLU A 102 -0.87 14.57 47.32
C GLU A 102 -1.90 14.54 46.18
N LEU A 103 -3.10 15.10 46.40
CA LEU A 103 -4.11 15.29 45.37
C LEU A 103 -3.68 16.28 44.29
N GLU A 104 -3.01 17.37 44.68
CA GLU A 104 -2.40 18.34 43.76
C GLU A 104 -1.34 17.68 42.87
N ASN A 105 -0.41 16.92 43.47
CA ASN A 105 0.60 16.17 42.71
C ASN A 105 -0.02 15.12 41.78
N TYR A 106 -1.06 14.41 42.25
CA TYR A 106 -1.80 13.45 41.44
C TYR A 106 -2.50 14.11 40.25
N SER A 107 -3.11 15.29 40.43
CA SER A 107 -3.76 16.02 39.34
C SER A 107 -2.78 16.39 38.23
N VAL A 108 -1.59 16.85 38.60
CA VAL A 108 -0.48 17.13 37.69
C VAL A 108 -0.02 15.85 37.00
N TYR A 109 0.19 14.77 37.75
CA TYR A 109 0.59 13.48 37.19
C TYR A 109 -0.42 13.00 36.14
N ARG A 110 -1.72 13.01 36.46
CA ARG A 110 -2.79 12.59 35.54
C ARG A 110 -2.86 13.46 34.30
N ALA A 111 -2.67 14.78 34.42
CA ALA A 111 -2.61 15.68 33.29
C ALA A 111 -1.42 15.32 32.36
N GLU A 112 -0.22 15.11 32.93
CA GLU A 112 0.97 14.75 32.16
C GLU A 112 0.82 13.40 31.45
N GLU A 113 0.24 12.39 32.11
CA GLU A 113 -0.03 11.09 31.48
C GLU A 113 -1.07 11.20 30.36
N THR A 114 -2.08 12.05 30.53
CA THR A 114 -3.09 12.30 29.48
C THR A 114 -2.44 12.92 28.24
N THR A 115 -1.57 13.91 28.42
CA THR A 115 -0.84 14.53 27.30
C THR A 115 0.10 13.56 26.61
N LYS A 116 0.80 12.70 27.36
CA LYS A 116 1.62 11.64 26.76
C LYS A 116 0.78 10.72 25.89
N ALA A 117 -0.40 10.31 26.37
CA ALA A 117 -1.32 9.48 25.60
C ALA A 117 -1.80 10.19 24.32
N VAL A 118 -2.19 11.48 24.41
CA VAL A 118 -2.61 12.27 23.24
C VAL A 118 -1.47 12.42 22.22
N ASN A 119 -0.25 12.72 22.67
CA ASN A 119 0.93 12.78 21.79
C ASN A 119 1.24 11.43 21.14
N GLY A 120 1.02 10.34 21.85
CA GLY A 120 1.09 8.99 21.31
C GLY A 120 0.08 8.76 20.18
N CYS A 121 -1.17 9.18 20.36
CA CYS A 121 -2.19 9.14 19.30
C CYS A 121 -1.80 10.01 18.10
N LEU A 122 -1.26 11.21 18.35
CA LEU A 122 -0.81 12.12 17.29
C LEU A 122 0.27 11.47 16.42
N LYS A 123 1.30 10.86 17.05
CA LYS A 123 2.36 10.14 16.34
C LYS A 123 1.80 9.02 15.45
N ILE A 124 0.88 8.22 15.98
CA ILE A 124 0.24 7.14 15.21
C ILE A 124 -0.54 7.71 14.02
N ALA A 125 -1.28 8.82 14.21
CA ALA A 125 -2.05 9.45 13.15
C ALA A 125 -1.13 10.02 12.05
N GLU A 126 0.02 10.59 12.40
CA GLU A 126 1.03 11.05 11.43
C GLU A 126 1.61 9.90 10.60
N GLU A 127 1.96 8.79 11.25
CA GLU A 127 2.44 7.58 10.57
C GLU A 127 1.36 7.02 9.62
N MET A 128 0.10 6.94 10.07
CA MET A 128 -1.03 6.52 9.24
C MET A 128 -1.21 7.43 8.01
N ARG A 129 -1.00 8.73 8.15
CA ARG A 129 -1.12 9.68 7.04
C ARG A 129 -0.03 9.46 5.99
N GLU A 130 1.20 9.20 6.41
CA GLU A 130 2.30 8.89 5.51
C GLU A 130 2.00 7.62 4.69
N ASP A 131 1.55 6.56 5.35
CA ASP A 131 1.24 5.28 4.70
C ASP A 131 -0.01 5.38 3.80
N ALA A 132 -1.02 6.15 4.19
CA ALA A 132 -2.18 6.45 3.34
C ALA A 132 -1.75 7.18 2.05
N THR A 133 -0.77 8.09 2.15
CA THR A 133 -0.22 8.80 0.99
C THR A 133 0.45 7.84 0.02
N LYS A 134 1.33 6.94 0.52
CA LYS A 134 1.97 5.90 -0.30
C LYS A 134 0.95 4.96 -0.94
N THR A 135 -0.11 4.63 -0.21
CA THR A 135 -1.19 3.76 -0.69
C THR A 135 -1.95 4.43 -1.84
N LEU A 136 -2.32 5.71 -1.71
CA LEU A 136 -2.98 6.47 -2.78
C LEU A 136 -2.14 6.53 -4.07
N VAL A 137 -0.84 6.75 -3.95
CA VAL A 137 0.09 6.73 -5.09
C VAL A 137 0.08 5.36 -5.77
N THR A 138 0.17 4.29 -4.97
CA THR A 138 0.16 2.92 -5.48
C THR A 138 -1.15 2.61 -6.19
N LEU A 139 -2.29 2.98 -5.60
CA LEU A 139 -3.60 2.81 -6.22
C LEU A 139 -3.67 3.56 -7.56
N HIS A 140 -3.21 4.82 -7.63
CA HIS A 140 -3.20 5.56 -8.89
C HIS A 140 -2.38 4.84 -9.98
N GLN A 141 -1.17 4.37 -9.63
CA GLN A 141 -0.32 3.63 -10.56
C GLN A 141 -0.97 2.32 -11.05
N GLN A 142 -1.68 1.61 -10.17
CA GLN A 142 -2.45 0.41 -10.52
C GLN A 142 -3.61 0.74 -11.47
N GLY A 143 -4.34 1.82 -11.22
CA GLY A 143 -5.41 2.29 -12.12
C GLY A 143 -4.90 2.62 -13.53
N GLU A 144 -3.72 3.23 -13.63
CA GLU A 144 -3.05 3.48 -14.91
C GLU A 144 -2.62 2.17 -15.60
N GLN A 145 -2.15 1.17 -14.85
CA GLN A 145 -1.83 -0.14 -15.41
C GLN A 145 -3.07 -0.87 -15.95
N ILE A 146 -4.20 -0.80 -15.25
CA ILE A 146 -5.48 -1.35 -15.74
C ILE A 146 -5.87 -0.67 -17.05
N THR A 147 -5.76 0.67 -17.09
CA THR A 147 -6.04 1.47 -18.29
C THR A 147 -5.13 1.09 -19.46
N ARG A 148 -3.83 0.88 -19.24
CA ARG A 148 -2.91 0.39 -20.28
C ARG A 148 -3.27 -1.02 -20.76
N THR A 149 -3.66 -1.90 -19.86
CA THR A 149 -4.06 -3.27 -20.21
C THR A 149 -5.30 -3.27 -21.11
N HIS A 150 -6.26 -2.38 -20.84
CA HIS A 150 -7.41 -2.15 -21.72
C HIS A 150 -7.02 -1.71 -23.14
N HIS A 151 -6.05 -0.79 -23.27
CA HIS A 151 -5.56 -0.39 -24.59
C HIS A 151 -4.93 -1.58 -25.34
N THR A 152 -4.11 -2.37 -24.65
CA THR A 152 -3.53 -3.59 -25.24
C THR A 152 -4.61 -4.57 -25.68
N ALA A 153 -5.68 -4.75 -24.89
CA ALA A 153 -6.80 -5.61 -25.28
C ALA A 153 -7.51 -5.10 -26.56
N ALA A 154 -7.71 -3.78 -26.67
CA ALA A 154 -8.25 -3.16 -27.88
C ALA A 154 -7.33 -3.31 -29.11
N ASP A 155 -6.00 -3.21 -28.92
CA ASP A 155 -5.03 -3.45 -29.99
C ASP A 155 -5.08 -4.90 -30.48
N ILE A 156 -5.14 -5.87 -29.55
CA ILE A 156 -5.30 -7.29 -29.87
C ILE A 156 -6.62 -7.52 -30.63
N ASP A 157 -7.70 -6.85 -30.24
CA ASP A 157 -8.98 -6.94 -30.95
C ASP A 157 -8.87 -6.53 -32.41
N HIS A 158 -8.18 -5.42 -32.66
CA HIS A 158 -7.97 -4.88 -33.98
C HIS A 158 -7.08 -5.81 -34.82
N ASP A 159 -6.01 -6.34 -34.24
CA ASP A 159 -5.10 -7.30 -34.89
C ASP A 159 -5.81 -8.61 -35.21
N LEU A 160 -6.56 -9.16 -34.25
CA LEU A 160 -7.39 -10.35 -34.47
C LEU A 160 -8.41 -10.08 -35.58
N SER A 161 -9.09 -8.93 -35.58
CA SER A 161 -10.05 -8.60 -36.62
C SER A 161 -9.43 -8.58 -38.03
N ARG A 162 -8.18 -8.14 -38.15
CA ARG A 162 -7.43 -8.18 -39.42
C ARG A 162 -7.01 -9.61 -39.77
N GLY A 163 -6.45 -10.35 -38.81
CA GLY A 163 -6.02 -11.74 -38.99
C GLY A 163 -7.17 -12.68 -39.34
N GLU A 164 -8.33 -12.51 -38.73
CA GLU A 164 -9.53 -13.30 -38.98
C GLU A 164 -10.07 -13.09 -40.41
N LYS A 165 -10.03 -11.85 -40.92
CA LYS A 165 -10.40 -11.55 -42.32
C LYS A 165 -9.48 -12.29 -43.29
N LEU A 166 -8.17 -12.28 -43.03
CA LEU A 166 -7.19 -13.03 -43.82
C LEU A 166 -7.45 -14.54 -43.74
N LEU A 167 -7.60 -15.11 -42.54
CA LEU A 167 -7.91 -16.54 -42.36
C LEU A 167 -9.23 -16.96 -43.02
N GLY A 168 -10.19 -16.04 -43.11
CA GLY A 168 -11.42 -16.21 -43.89
C GLY A 168 -11.17 -16.32 -45.39
N SER A 169 -10.24 -15.53 -45.94
CA SER A 169 -9.92 -15.51 -47.37
C SER A 169 -8.92 -16.57 -47.83
N LEU A 170 -8.10 -17.13 -46.93
CA LEU A 170 -7.08 -18.16 -47.26
C LEU A 170 -7.66 -19.56 -47.57
N GLY A 171 -8.98 -19.71 -47.65
CA GLY A 171 -9.63 -20.96 -48.03
C GLY A 171 -9.65 -21.16 -49.55
N GLY A 172 -9.26 -22.34 -50.04
CA GLY A 172 -9.42 -22.72 -51.45
C GLY A 172 -10.90 -22.91 -51.85
N MET A 173 -11.14 -23.08 -53.17
CA MET A 173 -12.48 -23.18 -53.79
C MET A 173 -13.39 -24.30 -53.23
N PHE A 174 -12.81 -25.25 -52.49
CA PHE A 174 -13.50 -26.38 -51.86
C PHE A 174 -13.52 -26.32 -50.32
N SER A 175 -12.93 -25.29 -49.71
CA SER A 175 -12.91 -25.15 -48.26
C SER A 175 -14.11 -24.32 -47.79
N LYS A 176 -14.72 -24.71 -46.66
CA LYS A 176 -15.80 -23.94 -46.05
C LYS A 176 -15.29 -22.53 -45.69
N THR A 177 -16.03 -21.50 -46.10
CA THR A 177 -15.77 -20.11 -45.70
C THR A 177 -15.93 -20.00 -44.18
N TRP A 178 -14.89 -19.52 -43.50
CA TRP A 178 -14.92 -19.35 -42.05
C TRP A 178 -15.21 -17.89 -41.74
N LYS A 179 -16.21 -17.65 -40.89
CA LYS A 179 -16.51 -16.34 -40.33
C LYS A 179 -16.25 -16.40 -38.82
N PRO A 180 -15.44 -15.49 -38.27
CA PRO A 180 -15.25 -15.42 -36.82
C PRO A 180 -16.59 -15.10 -36.15
N LYS A 181 -16.84 -15.74 -35.01
CA LYS A 181 -17.98 -15.41 -34.17
C LYS A 181 -17.50 -14.35 -33.17
N LYS A 182 -18.02 -13.14 -33.30
CA LYS A 182 -17.84 -12.06 -32.33
C LYS A 182 -19.10 -11.99 -31.49
N THR A 183 -18.99 -12.22 -30.18
CA THR A 183 -20.16 -12.19 -29.31
C THR A 183 -20.46 -10.78 -28.81
N ARG A 184 -19.44 -9.91 -28.74
CA ARG A 184 -19.56 -8.50 -28.37
C ARG A 184 -18.34 -7.67 -28.82
N PRO A 185 -18.47 -6.34 -28.93
CA PRO A 185 -17.32 -5.46 -29.10
C PRO A 185 -16.49 -5.38 -27.81
N ILE A 186 -15.18 -5.14 -27.96
CA ILE A 186 -14.30 -4.85 -26.83
C ILE A 186 -14.64 -3.45 -26.31
N THR A 187 -14.83 -3.36 -24.99
CA THR A 187 -15.29 -2.15 -24.31
C THR A 187 -14.18 -1.11 -24.24
N GLY A 188 -12.95 -1.57 -24.01
CA GLY A 188 -11.79 -0.72 -23.88
C GLY A 188 -11.77 0.09 -22.58
N PRO A 189 -10.82 1.02 -22.43
CA PRO A 189 -10.58 1.70 -21.16
C PRO A 189 -11.77 2.57 -20.79
N ILE A 190 -12.24 2.45 -19.54
CA ILE A 190 -13.28 3.33 -19.00
C ILE A 190 -12.66 4.70 -18.74
N ILE A 191 -12.66 5.57 -19.75
CA ILE A 191 -12.30 6.98 -19.58
C ILE A 191 -13.56 7.71 -19.12
N THR A 192 -13.87 7.66 -17.81
CA THR A 192 -14.88 8.56 -17.25
C THR A 192 -14.37 9.99 -17.39
N ARG A 193 -14.92 10.72 -18.37
CA ARG A 193 -14.47 12.04 -18.83
C ARG A 193 -14.61 13.17 -17.79
N ASP A 194 -15.15 12.88 -16.60
CA ASP A 194 -15.54 13.90 -15.61
C ASP A 194 -15.31 13.46 -14.15
N ASP A 195 -14.30 12.63 -13.89
CA ASP A 195 -13.95 12.29 -12.50
C ASP A 195 -12.94 13.30 -11.93
N ALA A 196 -13.40 14.11 -10.98
CA ALA A 196 -12.54 14.95 -10.14
C ALA A 196 -11.38 14.15 -9.49
N VAL A 197 -11.55 12.84 -9.35
CA VAL A 197 -10.56 11.86 -8.86
C VAL A 197 -9.31 11.82 -9.75
N TYR A 198 -9.44 11.86 -11.08
CA TYR A 198 -8.28 11.89 -11.99
C TYR A 198 -7.42 13.14 -11.80
N ARG A 199 -8.08 14.30 -11.60
CA ARG A 199 -7.39 15.57 -11.36
C ARG A 199 -6.69 15.59 -9.99
N LYS A 200 -7.29 14.97 -8.98
CA LYS A 200 -6.73 14.90 -7.61
C LYS A 200 -5.58 13.87 -7.51
N GLY A 201 -5.69 12.71 -8.16
CA GLY A 201 -4.64 11.69 -8.22
C GLY A 201 -3.39 12.16 -8.97
N SER A 202 -3.58 12.78 -10.14
CA SER A 202 -2.50 13.44 -10.90
C SER A 202 -1.79 14.53 -10.06
N HIS A 203 -2.57 15.32 -9.32
CA HIS A 203 -2.03 16.34 -8.43
C HIS A 203 -1.27 15.73 -7.24
N LEU A 204 -1.70 14.57 -6.72
CA LEU A 204 -0.98 13.86 -5.65
C LEU A 204 0.37 13.32 -6.13
N GLU A 205 0.42 12.68 -7.30
CA GLU A 205 1.65 12.14 -7.88
C GLU A 205 2.66 13.26 -8.18
N GLN A 206 2.16 14.42 -8.63
CA GLN A 206 2.98 15.60 -8.87
C GLN A 206 3.46 16.24 -7.56
N ARG A 207 2.67 16.20 -6.48
CA ARG A 207 3.10 16.64 -5.14
C ARG A 207 4.13 15.70 -4.53
N GLU A 208 3.96 14.39 -4.65
CA GLU A 208 4.95 13.41 -4.19
C GLU A 208 6.28 13.56 -4.93
N LYS A 209 6.25 13.65 -6.27
CA LYS A 209 7.46 13.85 -7.09
C LYS A 209 8.20 15.15 -6.80
N LEU A 210 7.50 16.16 -6.29
CA LEU A 210 8.09 17.44 -5.90
C LEU A 210 8.45 17.49 -4.40
N GLY A 211 8.22 16.41 -3.63
CA GLY A 211 8.40 16.41 -2.17
C GLY A 211 7.45 17.38 -1.44
N LEU A 212 6.34 17.73 -2.08
CA LEU A 212 5.34 18.71 -1.63
C LEU A 212 4.09 18.06 -1.03
N THR A 213 4.19 16.84 -0.50
CA THR A 213 3.23 16.36 0.51
C THR A 213 3.43 17.25 1.74
N SER A 214 2.81 18.42 1.68
CA SER A 214 3.25 19.59 2.42
C SER A 214 3.19 19.36 3.91
N ALA A 215 4.29 19.79 4.53
CA ALA A 215 4.44 20.20 5.90
C ALA A 215 3.13 20.73 6.54
N PRO A 216 2.94 20.50 7.85
CA PRO A 216 1.69 20.79 8.56
C PRO A 216 1.26 22.22 8.27
N GLN A 217 0.17 22.36 7.53
CA GLN A 217 -0.40 23.66 7.21
C GLN A 217 -1.11 24.15 8.47
N GLY A 218 -0.36 24.90 9.28
CA GLY A 218 -0.85 25.56 10.48
C GLY A 218 -0.17 25.08 11.74
N ARG A 219 1.14 25.32 11.89
CA ARG A 219 1.67 25.57 13.24
C ARG A 219 0.91 26.78 13.78
N SER A 220 -0.10 26.53 14.61
CA SER A 220 -0.68 27.57 15.43
C SER A 220 0.46 28.14 16.28
N ASN A 221 0.68 29.43 16.09
CA ASN A 221 1.45 30.38 16.88
C ASN A 221 2.31 29.77 18.00
N SER A 222 3.64 29.93 17.89
CA SER A 222 4.55 29.84 19.02
C SER A 222 4.11 30.82 20.10
N ARG A 223 3.22 30.39 21.00
CA ARG A 223 2.95 31.08 22.26
C ARG A 223 4.24 31.02 23.04
N ALA A 224 4.73 32.19 23.47
CA ALA A 224 5.92 32.30 24.31
C ALA A 224 5.86 31.28 25.47
N PRO A 225 7.00 30.67 25.84
CA PRO A 225 7.02 29.65 26.89
C PRO A 225 6.38 30.24 28.16
N PRO A 226 5.34 29.59 28.73
CA PRO A 226 4.77 30.06 29.97
C PRO A 226 5.84 30.04 31.05
N ALA A 227 5.83 31.06 31.92
CA ALA A 227 6.67 31.09 33.12
C ALA A 227 6.54 29.77 33.88
N GLU A 228 7.64 29.29 34.49
CA GLU A 228 7.65 28.04 35.25
C GLU A 228 6.44 28.00 36.20
N PRO A 229 5.49 27.06 36.00
CA PRO A 229 4.26 27.05 36.75
C PRO A 229 4.58 26.79 38.22
N THR A 230 4.27 27.75 39.07
CA THR A 230 4.68 27.73 40.49
C THR A 230 3.71 26.94 41.35
N THR A 231 2.50 26.65 40.84
CA THR A 231 1.43 25.92 41.54
C THR A 231 0.93 24.75 40.71
N ALA A 232 0.49 23.67 41.38
CA ALA A 232 -0.06 22.48 40.73
C ALA A 232 -1.20 22.80 39.74
N LEU A 233 -2.12 23.71 40.10
CA LEU A 233 -3.18 24.18 39.21
C LEU A 233 -2.65 24.82 37.93
N GLN A 234 -1.62 25.67 38.04
CA GLN A 234 -1.01 26.30 36.87
C GLN A 234 -0.31 25.26 35.98
N LYS A 235 0.30 24.23 36.59
CA LYS A 235 0.95 23.14 35.86
C LYS A 235 -0.07 22.28 35.12
N VAL A 236 -1.21 21.97 35.74
CA VAL A 236 -2.34 21.28 35.08
C VAL A 236 -2.88 22.12 33.92
N GLU A 237 -3.02 23.44 34.09
CA GLU A 237 -3.50 24.32 33.02
C GLU A 237 -2.56 24.37 31.81
N VAL A 238 -1.25 24.48 32.05
CA VAL A 238 -0.24 24.38 30.98
C VAL A 238 -0.36 23.04 30.24
N GLU A 239 -0.58 21.96 30.97
CA GLU A 239 -0.71 20.63 30.40
C GLU A 239 -2.01 20.45 29.61
N LYS A 240 -3.11 21.07 30.05
CA LYS A 240 -4.36 21.16 29.30
C LYS A 240 -4.21 21.91 27.98
N VAL A 241 -3.51 23.05 27.98
CA VAL A 241 -3.24 23.79 26.74
C VAL A 241 -2.49 22.90 25.73
N LYS A 242 -1.49 22.13 26.18
CA LYS A 242 -0.80 21.16 25.31
C LYS A 242 -1.72 20.06 24.80
N GLN A 243 -2.62 19.57 25.63
CA GLN A 243 -3.62 18.57 25.23
C GLN A 243 -4.54 19.14 24.15
N ASP A 244 -5.04 20.35 24.34
CA ASP A 244 -5.94 21.00 23.39
C ASP A 244 -5.24 21.26 22.04
N ASP A 245 -4.00 21.75 22.06
CA ASP A 245 -3.19 21.93 20.85
C ASP A 245 -2.98 20.59 20.13
N ALA A 246 -2.55 19.54 20.85
CA ALA A 246 -2.31 18.22 20.26
C ALA A 246 -3.60 17.55 19.76
N LEU A 247 -4.74 17.74 20.43
CA LEU A 247 -6.05 17.25 19.98
C LEU A 247 -6.53 17.99 18.74
N SER A 248 -6.26 19.29 18.63
CA SER A 248 -6.54 20.07 17.43
C SER A 248 -5.73 19.55 16.23
N ASP A 249 -4.43 19.31 16.42
CA ASP A 249 -3.56 18.73 15.38
C ASP A 249 -4.03 17.33 14.99
N LEU A 250 -4.37 16.49 15.96
CA LEU A 250 -4.92 15.15 15.72
C LEU A 250 -6.23 15.23 14.90
N SER A 251 -7.12 16.15 15.24
CA SER A 251 -8.37 16.37 14.50
C SER A 251 -8.13 16.77 13.04
N ASN A 252 -7.14 17.62 12.79
CA ASN A 252 -6.76 18.03 11.43
C ASN A 252 -6.27 16.82 10.62
N ILE A 253 -5.38 16.00 11.20
CA ILE A 253 -4.86 14.79 10.54
C ILE A 253 -5.98 13.78 10.27
N LEU A 254 -6.90 13.59 11.21
CA LEU A 254 -8.06 12.71 11.00
C LEU A 254 -8.96 13.22 9.87
N GLY A 255 -9.08 14.54 9.70
CA GLY A 255 -9.74 15.16 8.55
C GLY A 255 -9.05 14.81 7.23
N GLU A 256 -7.73 14.97 7.16
CA GLU A 256 -6.91 14.59 5.98
C GLU A 256 -7.04 13.10 5.66
N LEU A 257 -6.93 12.22 6.67
CA LEU A 257 -7.08 10.77 6.54
C LEU A 257 -8.46 10.39 6.00
N LYS A 258 -9.52 11.07 6.43
CA LYS A 258 -10.88 10.87 5.91
C LYS A 258 -10.97 11.22 4.43
N GLU A 259 -10.42 12.36 4.01
CA GLU A 259 -10.42 12.75 2.61
C GLU A 259 -9.67 11.73 1.74
N MET A 260 -8.49 11.30 2.19
CA MET A 260 -7.72 10.25 1.52
C MET A 260 -8.48 8.92 1.44
N ALA A 261 -9.19 8.53 2.50
CA ALA A 261 -10.00 7.31 2.50
C ALA A 261 -11.15 7.37 1.48
N VAL A 262 -11.81 8.52 1.34
CA VAL A 262 -12.85 8.73 0.31
C VAL A 262 -12.25 8.67 -1.10
N ASP A 263 -11.10 9.30 -1.32
CA ASP A 263 -10.40 9.24 -2.60
C ASP A 263 -9.97 7.81 -2.96
N MET A 264 -9.39 7.08 -1.99
CA MET A 264 -9.02 5.67 -2.15
C MET A 264 -10.24 4.80 -2.49
N GLY A 265 -11.36 5.00 -1.79
CA GLY A 265 -12.60 4.26 -2.06
C GLY A 265 -13.12 4.48 -3.48
N SER A 266 -13.09 5.74 -3.95
CA SER A 266 -13.53 6.10 -5.30
C SER A 266 -12.60 5.54 -6.37
N GLU A 267 -11.29 5.58 -6.13
CA GLU A 267 -10.27 4.98 -7.01
C GLU A 267 -10.45 3.46 -7.13
N ILE A 268 -10.65 2.76 -6.01
CA ILE A 268 -10.90 1.31 -5.98
C ILE A 268 -12.19 0.97 -6.72
N GLU A 269 -13.28 1.71 -6.51
CA GLU A 269 -14.54 1.44 -7.22
C GLU A 269 -14.37 1.62 -8.74
N ARG A 270 -13.64 2.65 -9.18
CA ARG A 270 -13.32 2.85 -10.60
C ARG A 270 -12.50 1.68 -11.15
N GLN A 271 -11.47 1.27 -10.44
CA GLN A 271 -10.62 0.14 -10.83
C GLN A 271 -11.40 -1.17 -10.94
N ASN A 272 -12.26 -1.47 -9.97
CA ASN A 272 -13.11 -2.67 -9.99
C ASN A 272 -14.00 -2.71 -11.23
N LYS A 273 -14.69 -1.61 -11.56
CA LYS A 273 -15.48 -1.52 -12.80
C LYS A 273 -14.61 -1.71 -14.04
N GLY A 274 -13.40 -1.14 -14.02
CA GLY A 274 -12.39 -1.35 -15.06
C GLY A 274 -12.00 -2.82 -15.22
N LEU A 275 -11.78 -3.54 -14.12
CA LEU A 275 -11.41 -4.95 -14.12
C LEU A 275 -12.54 -5.84 -14.63
N ASP A 276 -13.79 -5.61 -14.24
CA ASP A 276 -14.95 -6.38 -14.71
C ASP A 276 -15.08 -6.33 -16.24
N ASN A 277 -14.93 -5.11 -16.81
CA ASN A 277 -14.94 -4.92 -18.25
C ASN A 277 -13.74 -5.60 -18.91
N LEU A 278 -12.56 -5.52 -18.30
CA LEU A 278 -11.33 -6.12 -18.82
C LEU A 278 -11.41 -7.65 -18.84
N GLU A 279 -11.90 -8.26 -17.77
CA GLU A 279 -12.09 -9.70 -17.67
C GLU A 279 -12.96 -10.20 -18.82
N THR A 280 -14.12 -9.56 -18.99
CA THR A 280 -15.02 -9.92 -20.08
C THR A 280 -14.35 -9.71 -21.44
N ASP A 281 -13.55 -8.63 -21.61
CA ASP A 281 -12.88 -8.29 -22.88
C ASP A 281 -11.83 -9.36 -23.22
N VAL A 282 -11.04 -9.76 -22.24
CA VAL A 282 -10.03 -10.82 -22.34
C VAL A 282 -10.67 -12.18 -22.62
N GLU A 283 -11.82 -12.50 -22.04
CA GLU A 283 -12.56 -13.75 -22.34
C GLU A 283 -12.98 -13.83 -23.81
N GLU A 284 -13.53 -12.75 -24.37
CA GLU A 284 -13.92 -12.69 -25.78
C GLU A 284 -12.68 -12.81 -26.69
N LEU A 285 -11.59 -12.11 -26.35
CA LEU A 285 -10.33 -12.23 -27.10
C LEU A 285 -9.80 -13.67 -27.06
N ASN A 286 -9.80 -14.33 -25.89
CA ASN A 286 -9.36 -15.71 -25.74
C ASN A 286 -10.20 -16.67 -26.60
N PHE A 287 -11.53 -16.50 -26.62
CA PHE A 287 -12.41 -17.28 -27.47
C PHE A 287 -12.08 -17.10 -28.97
N ARG A 288 -11.87 -15.86 -29.41
CA ARG A 288 -11.55 -15.54 -30.79
C ARG A 288 -10.17 -16.03 -31.23
N VAL A 289 -9.15 -15.87 -30.38
CA VAL A 289 -7.80 -16.41 -30.61
C VAL A 289 -7.86 -17.93 -30.81
N LYS A 290 -8.59 -18.65 -29.94
CA LYS A 290 -8.77 -20.12 -30.08
C LYS A 290 -9.46 -20.48 -31.39
N GLY A 291 -10.51 -19.74 -31.78
CA GLY A 291 -11.20 -19.93 -33.06
C GLY A 291 -10.30 -19.72 -34.27
N ALA A 292 -9.52 -18.63 -34.27
CA ALA A 292 -8.54 -18.32 -35.31
C ALA A 292 -7.44 -19.39 -35.40
N ALA A 293 -6.91 -19.84 -34.25
CA ALA A 293 -5.90 -20.90 -34.20
C ALA A 293 -6.43 -22.23 -34.75
N GLN A 294 -7.67 -22.60 -34.40
CA GLN A 294 -8.31 -23.81 -34.94
C GLN A 294 -8.52 -23.72 -36.45
N ARG A 295 -8.94 -22.55 -36.97
CA ARG A 295 -9.05 -22.33 -38.42
C ARG A 295 -7.69 -22.44 -39.10
N GLY A 296 -6.65 -21.85 -38.53
CA GLY A 296 -5.28 -21.96 -39.04
C GLY A 296 -4.82 -23.42 -39.17
N ARG A 297 -5.05 -24.25 -38.14
CA ARG A 297 -4.72 -25.69 -38.18
C ARG A 297 -5.45 -26.43 -39.31
N ARG A 298 -6.77 -26.21 -39.43
CA ARG A 298 -7.58 -26.82 -40.52
C ARG A 298 -7.09 -26.43 -41.91
N LEU A 299 -6.65 -25.18 -42.11
CA LEU A 299 -6.10 -24.73 -43.39
C LEU A 299 -4.76 -25.40 -43.73
N LEU A 300 -3.97 -25.74 -42.71
CA LEU A 300 -2.72 -26.48 -42.85
C LEU A 300 -2.92 -28.01 -42.97
N GLY A 301 -4.16 -28.50 -42.92
CA GLY A 301 -4.47 -29.93 -42.92
C GLY A 301 -4.00 -30.66 -41.66
N LYS A 302 -3.84 -29.95 -40.54
CA LYS A 302 -3.42 -30.46 -39.23
C LYS A 302 -4.54 -30.41 -38.20
#